data_AF-A0AAU5IHY0-F1
#
_entry.id   AF-A0AAU5IHY0-F1
#
_cell.length_a   1.000
_cell.length_b   1.000
_cell.length_c   1.000
_cell.angle_alpha   90.00
_cell.angle_beta   90.00
_cell.angle_gamma   90.00
#
_symmetry.space_group_name_H-M   'P 1'
#
loop_
_entity.id
_entity.type
_entity.pdbx_description
1 polymer ?
#
loop_
_entity_poly.entity_id
_entity_poly.type
_entity_poly.pdbx_seq_one_letter_code
_entity_poly.pdbx_strand_id
1 'polypeptide(L)'
;MTTRDEELLARVREMRERGSAPKQIAKALGLRPAQATALVRRVAEAALGNIAPDERPVVGCWVNAGWSAGLDMAKAPDWAAADPLGQEPDPGTGGFAQILLARQERASRVTVTGFLVDVYCLGVKNVTDPEVMGSGSLTTYVPVYYSAFDHRPLPIGVEQAQTIVHDAVAYARGLGFEPAGGFADAAVHLGAPTGDRPVIGFGRDGKPFYLSGPYDNPRKMVQTLERTCGPDNYDYVAHL
;
A
#
# COMPACT_ATOMS: atom_id res chain seq x y z
N MET A 1 1.92 -28.85 -17.56
CA MET A 1 2.29 -29.70 -16.42
C MET A 1 1.51 -30.99 -16.57
N THR A 2 2.11 -32.16 -16.31
CA THR A 2 1.39 -33.44 -16.46
C THR A 2 0.65 -33.79 -15.17
N THR A 3 -0.47 -34.52 -15.23
CA THR A 3 -1.23 -34.99 -14.04
C THR A 3 -0.34 -35.69 -13.01
N ARG A 4 0.69 -36.38 -13.49
CA ARG A 4 1.70 -37.06 -12.66
C ARG A 4 2.59 -36.10 -11.86
N ASP A 5 2.87 -34.91 -12.39
CA ASP A 5 3.64 -33.88 -11.68
C ASP A 5 2.83 -33.25 -10.54
N GLU A 6 1.52 -33.11 -10.74
CA GLU A 6 0.59 -32.58 -9.72
C GLU A 6 0.42 -33.54 -8.56
N GLU A 7 0.23 -34.83 -8.83
CA GLU A 7 0.19 -35.89 -7.81
C GLU A 7 1.50 -35.96 -7.01
N LEU A 8 2.64 -35.82 -7.69
CA LEU A 8 3.94 -35.83 -7.03
C LEU A 8 4.12 -34.62 -6.10
N LEU A 9 3.70 -33.42 -6.54
CA LEU A 9 3.72 -32.21 -5.70
C LEU A 9 2.79 -32.33 -4.49
N ALA A 10 1.59 -32.89 -4.66
CA ALA A 10 0.64 -33.11 -3.57
C ALA A 10 1.22 -34.05 -2.49
N ARG A 11 1.86 -35.14 -2.88
CA ARG A 11 2.53 -36.07 -1.95
C ARG A 11 3.70 -35.41 -1.22
N VAL A 12 4.50 -34.59 -1.91
CA VAL A 12 5.57 -33.82 -1.27
C VAL A 12 5.00 -32.82 -0.25
N ARG A 13 3.87 -32.17 -0.55
CA ARG A 13 3.17 -31.26 0.38
C ARG A 13 2.73 -31.98 1.65
N GLU A 14 2.00 -33.08 1.54
CA GLU A 14 1.54 -33.89 2.67
C GLU A 14 2.71 -34.37 3.56
N MET A 15 3.83 -34.78 2.94
CA MET A 15 5.01 -35.19 3.70
C MET A 15 5.66 -34.02 4.45
N ARG A 16 5.63 -32.81 3.88
CA ARG A 16 6.15 -31.59 4.54
C ARG A 16 5.27 -31.15 5.70
N GLU A 17 3.95 -31.24 5.57
CA GLU A 17 3.00 -30.96 6.66
C GLU A 17 3.23 -31.90 7.86
N ARG A 18 3.63 -33.15 7.60
CA ARG A 18 4.03 -34.13 8.63
C ARG A 18 5.46 -33.93 9.17
N GLY A 19 6.16 -32.86 8.79
CA GLY A 19 7.49 -32.52 9.29
C GLY A 19 8.65 -33.25 8.62
N SER A 20 8.44 -33.95 7.49
CA SER A 20 9.51 -34.71 6.82
C SER A 20 10.59 -33.79 6.22
N ALA A 21 11.86 -34.10 6.46
CA ALA A 21 13.00 -33.41 5.85
C ALA A 21 13.19 -33.81 4.37
N PRO A 22 13.82 -32.97 3.53
CA PRO A 22 14.04 -33.28 2.10
C PRO A 22 14.70 -34.63 1.84
N LYS A 23 15.61 -35.07 2.71
CA LYS A 23 16.27 -36.39 2.63
C LYS A 23 15.30 -37.56 2.87
N GLN A 24 14.33 -37.40 3.77
CA GLN A 24 13.29 -38.40 4.04
C GLN A 24 12.30 -38.47 2.87
N ILE A 25 11.94 -37.32 2.30
CA ILE A 25 11.09 -37.22 1.09
C ILE A 25 11.76 -37.89 -0.11
N ALA A 26 13.07 -37.63 -0.32
CA ALA A 26 13.84 -38.28 -1.37
C ALA A 26 13.80 -39.81 -1.27
N LYS A 27 14.04 -40.35 -0.06
CA LYS A 27 14.01 -41.78 0.20
C LYS A 27 12.63 -42.40 -0.01
N ALA A 28 11.58 -41.75 0.51
CA ALA A 28 10.21 -42.27 0.45
C ALA A 28 9.62 -42.27 -0.96
N LEU A 29 9.97 -41.27 -1.78
CA LEU A 29 9.43 -41.12 -3.14
C LEU A 29 10.37 -41.67 -4.22
N GLY A 30 11.50 -42.28 -3.85
CA GLY A 30 12.49 -42.83 -4.80
C GLY A 30 13.17 -41.75 -5.66
N LEU A 31 13.27 -40.52 -5.16
CA LEU A 31 13.80 -39.38 -5.89
C LEU A 31 15.28 -39.17 -5.57
N ARG A 32 16.02 -38.57 -6.52
CA ARG A 32 17.36 -38.05 -6.23
C ARG A 32 17.27 -36.89 -5.23
N PRO A 33 18.27 -36.70 -4.35
CA PRO A 33 18.25 -35.62 -3.36
C PRO A 33 17.99 -34.23 -3.96
N ALA A 34 18.63 -33.89 -5.09
CA ALA A 34 18.41 -32.62 -5.78
C ALA A 34 16.97 -32.45 -6.31
N GLN A 35 16.34 -33.53 -6.78
CA GLN A 35 14.94 -33.50 -7.25
C GLN A 35 13.96 -33.31 -6.10
N ALA A 36 14.18 -34.01 -4.97
CA ALA A 36 13.38 -33.80 -3.77
C ALA A 36 13.53 -32.37 -3.23
N THR A 37 14.75 -31.83 -3.17
CA THR A 37 14.98 -30.42 -2.79
C THR A 37 14.27 -29.44 -3.71
N ALA A 38 14.31 -29.66 -5.03
CA ALA A 38 13.61 -28.81 -6.00
C ALA A 38 12.08 -28.87 -5.84
N LEU A 39 11.51 -30.05 -5.59
CA LEU A 39 10.07 -30.21 -5.35
C LEU A 39 9.63 -29.62 -4.02
N VAL A 40 10.42 -29.80 -2.95
CA VAL A 40 10.16 -29.15 -1.66
C VAL A 40 10.19 -27.63 -1.80
N ARG A 41 11.14 -27.09 -2.57
CA ARG A 41 11.18 -25.66 -2.88
C ARG A 41 9.92 -25.22 -3.65
N ARG A 42 9.50 -25.96 -4.68
CA ARG A 42 8.27 -25.67 -5.45
C ARG A 42 7.01 -25.74 -4.58
N VAL A 43 6.93 -26.70 -3.66
CA VAL A 43 5.82 -26.81 -2.71
C VAL A 43 5.82 -25.63 -1.74
N ALA A 44 6.98 -25.21 -1.23
CA ALA A 44 7.10 -24.02 -0.40
C ALA A 44 6.74 -22.73 -1.18
N GLU A 45 7.19 -22.61 -2.44
CA GLU A 45 6.81 -21.52 -3.34
C GLU A 45 5.30 -21.50 -3.61
N ALA A 46 4.68 -22.65 -3.84
CA ALA A 46 3.24 -22.77 -4.04
C ALA A 46 2.42 -22.53 -2.76
N ALA A 47 2.95 -22.90 -1.59
CA ALA A 47 2.33 -22.61 -0.29
C ALA A 47 2.37 -21.11 0.03
N LEU A 48 3.48 -20.43 -0.28
CA LEU A 48 3.56 -18.96 -0.20
C LEU A 48 2.64 -18.27 -1.22
N GLY A 49 2.46 -18.86 -2.40
CA GLY A 49 1.49 -18.40 -3.40
C GLY A 49 0.02 -18.49 -2.95
N ASN A 50 -0.28 -19.27 -1.90
CA ASN A 50 -1.62 -19.40 -1.33
C ASN A 50 -1.87 -18.47 -0.13
N ILE A 51 -0.86 -17.73 0.33
CA ILE A 51 -1.05 -16.70 1.37
C ILE A 51 -1.59 -15.45 0.69
N ALA A 52 -2.70 -14.92 1.21
CA ALA A 52 -3.31 -13.71 0.70
C ALA A 52 -2.28 -12.56 0.74
N PRO A 53 -2.25 -11.65 -0.26
CA PRO A 53 -1.20 -10.65 -0.34
C PRO A 53 -1.05 -9.78 0.93
N ASP A 54 -2.16 -9.49 1.62
CA ASP A 54 -2.22 -8.73 2.87
C ASP A 54 -1.84 -9.53 4.13
N GLU A 55 -1.83 -10.85 4.07
CA GLU A 55 -1.35 -11.72 5.15
C GLU A 55 0.18 -11.91 5.12
N ARG A 56 0.83 -11.55 4.01
CA ARG A 56 2.28 -11.67 3.87
C ARG A 56 2.99 -10.67 4.78
N PRO A 57 4.12 -11.05 5.44
CA PRO A 57 4.84 -10.14 6.33
C PRO A 57 5.20 -8.81 5.67
N VAL A 58 4.94 -7.71 6.38
CA VAL A 58 5.38 -6.38 5.96
C VAL A 58 6.89 -6.28 6.17
N VAL A 59 7.62 -6.01 5.09
CA VAL A 59 9.08 -5.79 5.11
C VAL A 59 9.40 -4.31 5.32
N GLY A 60 8.52 -3.43 4.85
CA GLY A 60 8.58 -2.01 5.16
C GLY A 60 7.36 -1.26 4.64
N CYS A 61 7.06 -0.14 5.29
CA CYS A 61 6.00 0.75 4.88
C CYS A 61 6.41 2.19 5.20
N TRP A 62 6.14 3.10 4.27
CA TRP A 62 6.61 4.48 4.34
C TRP A 62 5.53 5.46 3.86
N VAL A 63 5.65 6.70 4.30
CA VAL A 63 4.94 7.88 3.77
C VAL A 63 5.91 9.05 3.59
N ASN A 64 5.64 10.02 2.70
CA ASN A 64 6.45 11.26 2.65
C ASN A 64 6.32 12.06 3.96
N ALA A 65 7.35 12.84 4.30
CA ALA A 65 7.23 13.82 5.38
C ALA A 65 6.28 14.97 4.98
N GLY A 66 5.64 15.59 5.97
CA GLY A 66 4.66 16.67 5.78
C GLY A 66 3.29 16.18 5.32
N TRP A 67 3.01 14.87 5.40
CA TRP A 67 1.75 14.28 4.96
C TRP A 67 0.58 14.66 5.87
N SER A 68 0.84 14.93 7.17
CA SER A 68 -0.21 15.21 8.15
C SER A 68 -0.60 16.69 8.24
N ALA A 69 0.04 17.56 7.46
CA ALA A 69 -0.26 19.00 7.53
C ALA A 69 -1.72 19.29 7.21
N GLY A 70 -2.32 20.18 7.99
CA GLY A 70 -3.72 20.57 7.84
C GLY A 70 -4.75 19.49 8.19
N LEU A 71 -4.34 18.26 8.54
CA LEU A 71 -5.26 17.20 8.95
C LEU A 71 -5.63 17.31 10.43
N ASP A 72 -6.83 16.87 10.81
CA ASP A 72 -7.17 16.69 12.22
C ASP A 72 -6.52 15.41 12.76
N MET A 73 -5.46 15.60 13.56
CA MET A 73 -4.68 14.53 14.17
C MET A 73 -4.97 14.36 15.68
N ALA A 74 -6.04 14.97 16.21
CA ALA A 74 -6.32 14.98 17.65
C ALA A 74 -6.46 13.58 18.28
N LYS A 75 -6.89 12.58 17.48
CA LYS A 75 -7.00 11.18 17.90
C LYS A 75 -5.79 10.32 17.52
N ALA A 76 -4.79 10.90 16.87
CA ALA A 76 -3.54 10.26 16.45
C ALA A 76 -2.29 11.08 16.84
N PRO A 77 -2.12 11.49 18.12
CA PRO A 77 -1.05 12.40 18.53
C PRO A 77 0.36 11.82 18.28
N ASP A 78 0.53 10.50 18.41
CA ASP A 78 1.81 9.84 18.16
C ASP A 78 2.19 9.88 16.67
N TRP A 79 1.21 9.79 15.77
CA TRP A 79 1.44 9.91 14.32
C TRP A 79 1.79 11.35 13.93
N ALA A 80 1.14 12.34 14.55
CA ALA A 80 1.50 13.75 14.36
C ALA A 80 2.91 14.07 14.87
N ALA A 81 3.28 13.54 16.03
CA ALA A 81 4.64 13.71 16.58
C ALA A 81 5.72 13.05 15.70
N ALA A 82 5.37 11.98 14.98
CA ALA A 82 6.26 11.30 14.05
C ALA A 82 6.46 12.05 12.71
N ASP A 83 5.59 13.03 12.39
CA ASP A 83 5.71 13.90 11.22
C ASP A 83 5.91 15.38 11.62
N PRO A 84 7.12 15.76 12.08
CA PRO A 84 7.39 17.12 12.53
C PRO A 84 7.21 18.17 11.42
N LEU A 85 7.47 17.80 10.16
CA LEU A 85 7.25 18.69 9.02
C LEU A 85 5.75 18.96 8.80
N GLY A 86 4.89 18.01 9.16
CA GLY A 86 3.44 18.17 9.13
C GLY A 86 2.91 19.23 10.11
N GLN A 87 3.74 19.73 11.04
CA GLN A 87 3.38 20.83 11.94
C GLN A 87 3.73 22.21 11.37
N GLU A 88 4.45 22.27 10.25
CA GLU A 88 4.77 23.53 9.57
C GLU A 88 3.54 24.05 8.79
N PRO A 89 3.35 25.38 8.68
CA PRO A 89 2.17 25.96 8.02
C PRO A 89 2.01 25.62 6.53
N ASP A 90 3.13 25.40 5.84
CA ASP A 90 3.16 24.99 4.43
C ASP A 90 4.40 24.12 4.19
N PRO A 91 4.30 22.79 4.37
CA PRO A 91 5.43 21.90 4.14
C PRO A 91 5.71 21.64 2.65
N GLY A 92 4.98 22.32 1.73
CA GLY A 92 5.15 22.14 0.30
C GLY A 92 4.65 20.80 -0.24
N THR A 93 3.90 20.01 0.56
CA THR A 93 3.39 18.68 0.13
C THR A 93 2.11 18.76 -0.69
N GLY A 94 1.43 19.91 -0.71
CA GLY A 94 0.19 20.11 -1.47
C GLY A 94 -0.98 19.23 -1.02
N GLY A 95 -0.94 18.67 0.20
CA GLY A 95 -1.94 17.72 0.68
C GLY A 95 -1.75 16.30 0.14
N PHE A 96 -0.54 15.96 -0.33
CA PHE A 96 -0.23 14.61 -0.79
C PHE A 96 0.42 13.76 0.31
N ALA A 97 -0.16 12.58 0.52
CA ALA A 97 0.44 11.45 1.21
C ALA A 97 0.77 10.36 0.17
N GLN A 98 2.02 10.29 -0.24
CA GLN A 98 2.58 9.21 -1.05
C GLN A 98 3.00 8.07 -0.12
N ILE A 99 2.43 6.88 -0.31
CA ILE A 99 2.67 5.69 0.52
C ILE A 99 3.33 4.62 -0.32
N LEU A 100 4.32 3.94 0.25
CA LEU A 100 4.92 2.74 -0.31
C LEU A 100 4.81 1.59 0.69
N LEU A 101 4.28 0.45 0.23
CA LEU A 101 4.19 -0.77 1.01
C LEU A 101 5.03 -1.86 0.35
N ALA A 102 5.90 -2.49 1.12
CA ALA A 102 6.67 -3.66 0.70
C ALA A 102 6.31 -4.87 1.56
N ARG A 103 5.82 -5.93 0.94
CA ARG A 103 5.53 -7.21 1.60
C ARG A 103 6.43 -8.33 1.08
N GLN A 104 6.69 -9.31 1.93
CA GLN A 104 7.47 -10.47 1.56
C GLN A 104 6.73 -11.30 0.50
N GLU A 105 7.39 -11.55 -0.63
CA GLU A 105 6.87 -12.45 -1.67
C GLU A 105 7.44 -13.87 -1.48
N ARG A 106 8.75 -13.95 -1.26
CA ARG A 106 9.53 -15.15 -0.96
C ARG A 106 10.86 -14.72 -0.32
N ALA A 107 11.69 -15.67 0.10
CA ALA A 107 12.90 -15.41 0.91
C ALA A 107 13.68 -14.12 0.55
N SER A 108 14.02 -13.91 -0.72
CA SER A 108 14.80 -12.75 -1.19
C SER A 108 14.03 -11.82 -2.13
N ARG A 109 12.69 -11.88 -2.12
CA ARG A 109 11.85 -11.06 -2.99
C ARG A 109 10.72 -10.43 -2.21
N VAL A 110 10.40 -9.22 -2.62
CA VAL A 110 9.30 -8.44 -2.07
C VAL A 110 8.39 -8.03 -3.20
N THR A 111 7.13 -7.82 -2.87
CA THR A 111 6.18 -7.12 -3.72
C THR A 111 6.00 -5.73 -3.14
N VAL A 112 6.25 -4.71 -3.97
CA VAL A 112 6.00 -3.31 -3.62
C VAL A 112 4.73 -2.84 -4.29
N THR A 113 3.95 -2.01 -3.61
CA THR A 113 2.85 -1.26 -4.21
C THR A 113 2.79 0.12 -3.58
N GLY A 114 2.32 1.10 -4.35
CA GLY A 114 2.33 2.49 -3.95
C GLY A 114 0.98 3.17 -4.13
N PHE A 115 0.71 4.17 -3.30
CA PHE A 115 -0.53 4.94 -3.33
C PHE A 115 -0.18 6.43 -3.25
N LEU A 116 -0.61 7.23 -4.21
CA LEU A 116 -0.59 8.68 -4.09
C LEU A 116 -1.98 9.13 -3.63
N VAL A 117 -2.06 9.57 -2.38
CA VAL A 117 -3.30 9.98 -1.73
C VAL A 117 -3.35 11.51 -1.62
N ASP A 118 -4.41 12.11 -2.12
CA ASP A 118 -4.81 13.48 -1.81
C ASP A 118 -5.68 13.45 -0.57
N VAL A 119 -5.07 13.85 0.56
CA VAL A 119 -5.71 13.81 1.89
C VAL A 119 -6.61 15.02 2.13
N TYR A 120 -6.65 15.97 1.21
CA TYR A 120 -7.51 17.16 1.31
C TYR A 120 -8.81 17.02 0.54
N CYS A 121 -8.85 16.22 -0.53
CA CYS A 121 -10.01 16.17 -1.41
C CYS A 121 -10.19 14.84 -2.14
N LEU A 122 -9.31 14.52 -3.09
CA LEU A 122 -9.62 13.52 -4.13
C LEU A 122 -9.40 12.06 -3.72
N GLY A 123 -8.83 11.80 -2.53
CA GLY A 123 -8.49 10.44 -2.11
C GLY A 123 -7.34 9.87 -2.95
N VAL A 124 -7.37 8.58 -3.30
CA VAL A 124 -6.30 7.96 -4.08
C VAL A 124 -6.31 8.47 -5.53
N LYS A 125 -5.33 9.30 -5.90
CA LYS A 125 -5.18 9.88 -7.25
C LYS A 125 -4.38 9.01 -8.21
N ASN A 126 -3.45 8.22 -7.68
CA ASN A 126 -2.64 7.31 -8.49
C ASN A 126 -2.18 6.12 -7.67
N VAL A 127 -1.88 5.04 -8.37
CA VAL A 127 -1.43 3.77 -7.79
C VAL A 127 -0.19 3.30 -8.55
N THR A 128 0.80 2.79 -7.82
CA THR A 128 1.88 2.01 -8.40
C THR A 128 1.51 0.55 -8.29
N ASP A 129 1.29 -0.07 -9.46
CA ASP A 129 0.90 -1.46 -9.56
C ASP A 129 1.88 -2.37 -8.80
N PRO A 130 1.39 -3.49 -8.23
CA PRO A 130 2.24 -4.43 -7.51
C PRO A 130 3.42 -4.92 -8.37
N GLU A 131 4.64 -4.63 -7.92
CA GLU A 131 5.86 -5.03 -8.60
C GLU A 131 6.70 -5.95 -7.72
N VAL A 132 7.05 -7.13 -8.25
CA VAL A 132 7.95 -8.05 -7.55
C VAL A 132 9.41 -7.67 -7.84
N MET A 133 10.19 -7.40 -6.80
CA MET A 133 11.63 -7.09 -6.91
C MET A 133 12.48 -7.84 -5.88
N GLY A 134 13.81 -7.73 -6.02
CA GLY A 134 14.75 -8.25 -5.02
C GLY A 134 14.61 -7.47 -3.70
N SER A 135 14.62 -8.15 -2.56
CA SER A 135 14.54 -7.45 -1.26
C SER A 135 15.66 -6.44 -1.06
N GLY A 136 16.87 -6.75 -1.54
CA GLY A 136 18.01 -5.81 -1.53
C GLY A 136 17.84 -4.58 -2.43
N SER A 137 16.89 -4.60 -3.38
CA SER A 137 16.60 -3.45 -4.26
C SER A 137 15.81 -2.35 -3.55
N LEU A 138 15.16 -2.64 -2.41
CA LEU A 138 14.36 -1.65 -1.66
C LEU A 138 15.17 -0.42 -1.25
N THR A 139 16.42 -0.60 -0.84
CA THR A 139 17.31 0.51 -0.41
C THR A 139 17.50 1.56 -1.50
N THR A 140 17.48 1.15 -2.77
CA THR A 140 17.58 2.07 -3.93
C THR A 140 16.21 2.50 -4.43
N TYR A 141 15.21 1.62 -4.36
CA TYR A 141 13.87 1.91 -4.86
C TYR A 141 13.15 2.98 -4.02
N VAL A 142 13.24 2.90 -2.68
CA VAL A 142 12.53 3.83 -1.78
C VAL A 142 12.90 5.30 -2.07
N PRO A 143 14.18 5.71 -2.13
CA PRO A 143 14.53 7.10 -2.48
C PRO A 143 14.05 7.54 -3.87
N VAL A 144 14.05 6.63 -4.85
CA VAL A 144 13.57 6.94 -6.22
C VAL A 144 12.06 7.15 -6.22
N TYR A 145 11.31 6.32 -5.49
CA TYR A 145 9.86 6.45 -5.38
C TYR A 145 9.42 7.80 -4.79
N TYR A 146 10.19 8.31 -3.84
CA TYR A 146 9.96 9.58 -3.16
C TYR A 146 10.72 10.77 -3.76
N SER A 147 11.26 10.68 -4.98
CA SER A 147 12.10 11.73 -5.57
C SER A 147 11.40 13.07 -5.82
N ALA A 148 10.06 13.09 -5.74
CA ALA A 148 9.24 14.30 -5.83
C ALA A 148 9.15 15.08 -4.50
N PHE A 149 9.71 14.54 -3.42
CA PHE A 149 9.69 15.15 -2.08
C PHE A 149 11.10 15.51 -1.63
N ASP A 150 11.27 16.68 -1.00
CA ASP A 150 12.58 17.20 -0.58
C ASP A 150 13.14 16.50 0.67
N HIS A 151 12.30 15.76 1.38
CA HIS A 151 12.63 15.09 2.63
C HIS A 151 12.60 13.57 2.49
N ARG A 152 13.40 12.89 3.31
CA ARG A 152 13.35 11.43 3.39
C ARG A 152 11.97 10.97 3.86
N PRO A 153 11.46 9.85 3.34
CA PRO A 153 10.19 9.31 3.78
C PRO A 153 10.27 8.80 5.22
N LEU A 154 9.14 8.86 5.91
CA LEU A 154 8.96 8.41 7.28
C LEU A 154 8.53 6.95 7.29
N PRO A 155 9.14 6.08 8.12
CA PRO A 155 8.65 4.72 8.32
C PRO A 155 7.33 4.76 9.10
N ILE A 156 6.34 3.98 8.66
CA ILE A 156 5.03 3.90 9.31
C ILE A 156 4.58 2.45 9.49
N GLY A 157 3.61 2.24 10.38
CA GLY A 157 2.91 0.96 10.48
C GLY A 157 1.94 0.75 9.31
N VAL A 158 1.66 -0.52 9.00
CA VAL A 158 0.66 -0.85 7.97
C VAL A 158 -0.75 -0.36 8.32
N GLU A 159 -1.08 -0.32 9.62
CA GLU A 159 -2.33 0.23 10.13
C GLU A 159 -2.48 1.73 9.80
N GLN A 160 -1.40 2.50 9.95
CA GLN A 160 -1.38 3.92 9.59
C GLN A 160 -1.56 4.10 8.09
N ALA A 161 -0.89 3.29 7.26
CA ALA A 161 -1.11 3.30 5.82
C ALA A 161 -2.55 2.92 5.43
N GLN A 162 -3.12 1.89 6.07
CA GLN A 162 -4.51 1.49 5.88
C GLN A 162 -5.48 2.61 6.25
N THR A 163 -5.19 3.36 7.32
CA THR A 163 -6.01 4.50 7.76
C THR A 163 -5.94 5.63 6.74
N ILE A 164 -4.74 6.07 6.37
CA ILE A 164 -4.56 7.15 5.39
C ILE A 164 -5.24 6.80 4.06
N VAL A 165 -5.01 5.59 3.52
CA VAL A 165 -5.50 5.22 2.19
C VAL A 165 -7.01 4.97 2.20
N HIS A 166 -7.51 4.05 3.05
CA HIS A 166 -8.93 3.66 2.98
C HIS A 166 -9.85 4.78 3.44
N ASP A 167 -9.44 5.57 4.44
CA ASP A 167 -10.30 6.60 4.98
C ASP A 167 -10.28 7.84 4.09
N ALA A 168 -9.17 8.13 3.39
CA ALA A 168 -9.16 9.13 2.31
C ALA A 168 -10.09 8.74 1.16
N VAL A 169 -10.14 7.45 0.80
CA VAL A 169 -11.08 6.95 -0.21
C VAL A 169 -12.53 7.11 0.27
N ALA A 170 -12.82 6.77 1.53
CA ALA A 170 -14.14 6.95 2.10
C ALA A 170 -14.56 8.43 2.13
N TYR A 171 -13.64 9.32 2.54
CA TYR A 171 -13.83 10.77 2.52
C TYR A 171 -14.10 11.29 1.11
N ALA A 172 -13.25 10.94 0.14
CA ALA A 172 -13.39 11.38 -1.26
C ALA A 172 -14.69 10.89 -1.91
N ARG A 173 -15.16 9.68 -1.56
CA ARG A 173 -16.49 9.19 -1.97
C ARG A 173 -17.62 10.03 -1.43
N GLY A 174 -17.52 10.50 -0.19
CA GLY A 174 -18.44 11.47 0.39
C GLY A 174 -18.51 12.78 -0.41
N LEU A 175 -17.41 13.16 -1.07
CA LEU A 175 -17.32 14.32 -1.96
C LEU A 175 -17.69 14.00 -3.42
N GLY A 176 -18.08 12.76 -3.73
CA GLY A 176 -18.46 12.35 -5.08
C GLY A 176 -17.30 11.93 -5.99
N PHE A 177 -16.13 11.63 -5.44
CA PHE A 177 -14.96 11.11 -6.16
C PHE A 177 -14.76 9.61 -5.94
N GLU A 178 -14.22 8.94 -6.95
CA GLU A 178 -13.80 7.54 -6.86
C GLU A 178 -12.27 7.46 -6.94
N PRO A 179 -11.64 6.46 -6.30
CA PRO A 179 -10.21 6.28 -6.37
C PRO A 179 -9.76 5.97 -7.80
N ALA A 180 -8.48 6.23 -8.08
CA ALA A 180 -7.86 5.95 -9.36
C ALA A 180 -8.01 4.47 -9.78
N GLY A 181 -8.01 4.26 -11.10
CA GLY A 181 -7.95 2.91 -11.67
C GLY A 181 -6.74 2.14 -11.12
N GLY A 182 -6.90 0.82 -10.94
CA GLY A 182 -5.89 -0.03 -10.31
C GLY A 182 -5.92 -0.02 -8.77
N PHE A 183 -6.69 0.86 -8.12
CA PHE A 183 -6.79 0.87 -6.65
C PHE A 183 -7.26 -0.46 -6.08
N ALA A 184 -8.26 -1.11 -6.69
CA ALA A 184 -8.76 -2.40 -6.20
C ALA A 184 -7.66 -3.47 -6.19
N ASP A 185 -6.85 -3.52 -7.26
CA ASP A 185 -5.77 -4.50 -7.41
C ASP A 185 -4.59 -4.21 -6.48
N ALA A 186 -4.29 -2.94 -6.18
CA ALA A 186 -3.28 -2.59 -5.19
C ALA A 186 -3.76 -2.76 -3.74
N ALA A 187 -5.03 -2.47 -3.46
CA ALA A 187 -5.62 -2.53 -2.13
C ALA A 187 -5.60 -3.94 -1.52
N VAL A 188 -5.57 -4.99 -2.35
CA VAL A 188 -5.42 -6.38 -1.85
C VAL A 188 -4.09 -6.60 -1.12
N HIS A 189 -3.05 -5.83 -1.44
CA HIS A 189 -1.76 -5.87 -0.74
C HIS A 189 -1.79 -5.03 0.52
N LEU A 190 -2.55 -3.93 0.53
CA LEU A 190 -2.70 -3.09 1.73
C LEU A 190 -3.49 -3.83 2.82
N GLY A 191 -4.51 -4.60 2.43
CA GLY A 191 -5.39 -5.31 3.33
C GLY A 191 -6.45 -4.42 3.95
N ALA A 192 -7.35 -5.04 4.69
CA ALA A 192 -8.42 -4.32 5.39
C ALA A 192 -7.91 -3.64 6.66
N PRO A 193 -8.48 -2.47 7.02
CA PRO A 193 -8.37 -1.88 8.34
C PRO A 193 -8.61 -2.85 9.50
N THR A 194 -7.85 -2.72 10.58
CA THR A 194 -8.29 -3.23 11.89
C THR A 194 -9.39 -2.34 12.47
N GLY A 195 -10.27 -2.91 13.29
CA GLY A 195 -11.38 -2.17 13.90
C GLY A 195 -10.98 -1.22 15.02
N ASP A 196 -9.79 -1.41 15.62
CA ASP A 196 -9.22 -0.54 16.63
C ASP A 196 -7.99 0.16 16.04
N ARG A 197 -8.13 1.46 15.75
CA ARG A 197 -7.11 2.32 15.16
C ARG A 197 -7.46 3.80 15.37
N PRO A 198 -6.46 4.71 15.42
CA PRO A 198 -6.71 6.15 15.44
C PRO A 198 -7.56 6.62 14.26
N VAL A 199 -8.47 7.57 14.52
CA VAL A 199 -9.23 8.27 13.48
C VAL A 199 -8.51 9.56 13.13
N ILE A 200 -8.41 9.91 11.86
CA ILE A 200 -7.87 11.20 11.40
C ILE A 200 -8.92 11.93 10.57
N GLY A 201 -8.94 13.26 10.65
CA GLY A 201 -9.82 14.10 9.83
C GLY A 201 -9.15 14.54 8.54
N PHE A 202 -9.80 14.25 7.42
CA PHE A 202 -9.39 14.66 6.07
C PHE A 202 -9.94 16.04 5.70
N GLY A 203 -9.39 16.62 4.64
CA GLY A 203 -9.59 18.04 4.33
C GLY A 203 -8.48 18.90 4.93
N ARG A 204 -8.26 20.07 4.33
CA ARG A 204 -7.34 21.06 4.89
C ARG A 204 -8.10 21.86 5.94
N ASP A 205 -7.66 21.77 7.19
CA ASP A 205 -8.31 22.42 8.32
C ASP A 205 -9.80 22.04 8.45
N GLY A 206 -10.11 20.77 8.13
CA GLY A 206 -11.46 20.21 8.16
C GLY A 206 -12.35 20.57 6.96
N LYS A 207 -11.82 21.24 5.93
CA LYS A 207 -12.56 21.63 4.72
C LYS A 207 -11.98 20.96 3.47
N PRO A 208 -12.82 20.49 2.52
CA PRO A 208 -12.32 20.02 1.23
C PRO A 208 -11.49 21.09 0.52
N PHE A 209 -10.25 20.77 0.17
CA PHE A 209 -9.35 21.70 -0.52
C PHE A 209 -8.77 21.01 -1.76
N TYR A 210 -9.18 21.43 -2.95
CA TYR A 210 -8.71 20.87 -4.21
C TYR A 210 -7.52 21.66 -4.76
N LEU A 211 -6.37 20.99 -4.89
CA LEU A 211 -5.23 21.52 -5.63
C LEU A 211 -5.13 20.83 -6.99
N SER A 212 -5.23 21.62 -8.07
CA SER A 212 -5.19 21.10 -9.42
C SER A 212 -3.83 20.48 -9.76
N GLY A 213 -3.84 19.18 -10.06
CA GLY A 213 -2.71 18.48 -10.64
C GLY A 213 -2.65 18.61 -12.17
N PRO A 214 -1.50 18.28 -12.79
CA PRO A 214 -1.30 18.38 -14.24
C PRO A 214 -2.17 17.40 -15.07
N TYR A 215 -2.73 16.38 -14.43
CA TYR A 215 -3.56 15.35 -15.09
C TYR A 215 -5.05 15.47 -14.74
N ASP A 216 -5.42 16.45 -13.92
CA ASP A 216 -6.81 16.64 -13.52
C ASP A 216 -7.60 17.38 -14.60
N ASN A 217 -8.93 17.23 -14.58
CA ASN A 217 -9.84 18.14 -15.26
C ASN A 217 -10.43 19.10 -14.22
N PRO A 218 -9.86 20.31 -14.02
CA PRO A 218 -10.19 21.12 -12.85
C PRO A 218 -11.63 21.61 -12.87
N ARG A 219 -12.19 21.87 -14.07
CA ARG A 219 -13.60 22.24 -14.23
C ARG A 219 -14.52 21.13 -13.74
N LYS A 220 -14.22 19.87 -14.07
CA LYS A 220 -15.00 18.70 -13.61
C LYS A 220 -14.89 18.51 -12.11
N MET A 221 -13.69 18.68 -11.53
CA MET A 221 -13.48 18.55 -10.08
C MET A 221 -14.27 19.60 -9.30
N VAL A 222 -14.15 20.88 -9.70
CA VAL A 222 -14.87 21.99 -9.06
C VAL A 222 -16.38 21.83 -9.22
N GLN A 223 -16.89 21.44 -10.40
CA GLN A 223 -18.33 21.17 -10.59
C GLN A 223 -18.84 20.01 -9.72
N THR A 224 -17.99 19.03 -9.43
CA THR A 224 -18.35 17.91 -8.57
C THR A 224 -18.50 18.40 -7.13
N LEU A 225 -17.51 19.15 -6.63
CA LEU A 225 -17.54 19.78 -5.30
C LEU A 225 -18.72 20.74 -5.14
N GLU A 226 -18.98 21.59 -6.12
CA GLU A 226 -20.12 22.51 -6.11
C GLU A 226 -21.45 21.75 -5.94
N ARG A 227 -21.60 20.62 -6.64
CA ARG A 227 -22.81 19.80 -6.57
C ARG A 227 -22.96 19.04 -5.25
N THR A 228 -21.86 18.57 -4.65
CA THR A 228 -21.90 17.71 -3.45
C THR A 228 -21.81 18.49 -2.16
N CYS A 229 -20.95 19.52 -2.11
CA CYS A 229 -20.70 20.34 -0.94
C CYS A 229 -21.56 21.61 -0.94
N GLY A 230 -21.90 22.14 -2.12
CA GLY A 230 -22.55 23.44 -2.27
C GLY A 230 -21.55 24.61 -2.23
N PRO A 231 -22.03 25.83 -2.55
CA PRO A 231 -21.22 27.04 -2.52
C PRO A 231 -20.54 27.25 -1.16
N ASP A 232 -19.32 27.78 -1.17
CA ASP A 232 -18.52 28.15 0.01
C ASP A 232 -18.06 26.99 0.93
N ASN A 233 -18.48 25.75 0.67
CA ASN A 233 -18.16 24.57 1.49
C ASN A 233 -16.91 23.78 1.01
N TYR A 234 -16.18 24.30 0.03
CA TYR A 234 -14.89 23.78 -0.42
C TYR A 234 -14.01 24.93 -0.90
N ASP A 235 -12.70 24.72 -0.91
CA ASP A 235 -11.72 25.64 -1.48
C ASP A 235 -10.99 24.96 -2.63
N TYR A 236 -10.44 25.75 -3.56
CA TYR A 236 -9.62 25.22 -4.63
C TYR A 236 -8.57 26.20 -5.14
N VAL A 237 -7.48 25.64 -5.65
CA VAL A 237 -6.50 26.34 -6.48
C VAL A 237 -6.42 25.59 -7.80
N ALA A 238 -6.93 26.20 -8.86
CA ALA A 238 -6.99 25.60 -10.19
C ALA A 238 -6.58 26.60 -11.27
N HIS A 239 -5.84 26.12 -12.26
CA HIS A 239 -5.64 26.80 -13.53
C HIS A 239 -6.81 26.40 -14.46
N LEU A 240 -7.83 27.26 -14.58
CA LEU A 240 -9.09 26.98 -15.29
C LEU A 240 -9.07 27.31 -16.79
#